data_AF-R6QAA6-F1
#
_entry.id   AF-R6QAA6-F1
#
_cell.length_a   1.000
_cell.length_b   1.000
_cell.length_c   1.000
_cell.angle_alpha   90.00
_cell.angle_beta   90.00
_cell.angle_gamma   90.00
#
_symmetry.space_group_name_H-M   'P 1'
#
loop_
_entity.id
_entity.type
_entity.pdbx_description
1 polymer ?
#
loop_
_entity_poly.entity_id
_entity_poly.type
_entity_poly.pdbx_seq_one_letter_code
_entity_poly.pdbx_strand_id
1 'polypeptide(L)'
;MNQEYKMNGSEKFMGVLLILVMALIPLICKVAVVPVSVDEYNVVRSSASVTDVFSYYKSVFIIIFGVVIALAMAFQILGQDGFTVNFKTIPVILVGVMGLLILLSSLFSSAKTVAFKGVSERYEGAFVWLCYIAFFIVAMAFSSNIKRFSWILTGIMISGALVGLIGFGQFFGANIFNSQAFAKFIMGSYYKGQSLNIRFDSVFATLYNPNCASMFFAMMFCAVGIMAVFMPIKNKVKIPLIVLALILLVALVGTNGAGGFIGTVAGVGISAIVAICYYVFKVKSPKAIIACVIAIVIAIGAVVVFFNTDNKIVAKINIITEALKDGQSLGGSASFYEDVNVDGETATVITKDGNYTIDYAEAGTQLMHNGNVLTPVSIEPMESQKDGKTYTFNESGMTWKMMIYGNNATLVGVDPQGTETYFMFSEVDGKLSMVDRFGTPVDLNVPVESFGFKGVERLGSNRGYIYSRSIPLLKHNIILGAGADNFVLEFPQQDIKSKLEFLGDPYVIIDKPHNMFLQMGINDGCIALLVMIALFVLYVAQTIKRIFTDNNKYLQAVRYGLMAGCIAYMITGLTTDSVVSVAPVFWIMLGAGFGVNMIGNEKQEEKIK
;
A
#
# COMPACT_ATOMS: atom_id res chain seq x y z
N MET A 1 34.04 -37.03 -10.04
CA MET A 1 32.67 -37.48 -9.70
C MET A 1 31.77 -36.24 -9.57
N ASN A 2 31.15 -35.80 -10.67
CA ASN A 2 30.08 -34.79 -10.62
C ASN A 2 28.75 -35.54 -10.45
N GLN A 3 28.40 -35.91 -9.22
CA GLN A 3 27.00 -36.21 -8.97
C GLN A 3 26.23 -34.89 -9.14
N GLU A 4 25.37 -34.83 -10.15
CA GLU A 4 24.43 -33.73 -10.30
C GLU A 4 23.62 -33.62 -9.00
N TYR A 5 23.84 -32.55 -8.24
CA TYR A 5 23.08 -32.27 -7.02
C TYR A 5 21.58 -32.50 -7.28
N LYS A 6 20.92 -33.33 -6.47
CA LYS A 6 19.51 -33.69 -6.64
C LYS A 6 18.79 -33.34 -5.35
N MET A 7 17.73 -32.54 -5.47
CA MET A 7 16.95 -32.16 -4.30
C MET A 7 16.30 -33.38 -3.65
N ASN A 8 16.40 -33.46 -2.34
CA ASN A 8 15.74 -34.49 -1.53
C ASN A 8 14.23 -34.19 -1.38
N GLY A 9 13.50 -35.05 -0.66
CA GLY A 9 12.06 -34.90 -0.46
C GLY A 9 11.69 -33.63 0.32
N SER A 10 12.44 -33.31 1.37
CA SER A 10 12.19 -32.16 2.24
C SER A 10 12.45 -30.83 1.54
N GLU A 11 13.49 -30.73 0.71
CA GLU A 11 13.76 -29.57 -0.14
C GLU A 11 12.67 -29.35 -1.19
N LYS A 12 12.17 -30.42 -1.82
CA LYS A 12 11.05 -30.31 -2.77
C LYS A 12 9.78 -29.84 -2.07
N PHE A 13 9.47 -30.40 -0.90
CA PHE A 13 8.32 -29.98 -0.10
C PHE A 13 8.40 -28.48 0.25
N MET A 14 9.56 -28.01 0.72
CA MET A 14 9.76 -26.58 0.98
C MET A 14 9.61 -25.73 -0.29
N GLY A 15 10.17 -26.18 -1.41
CA GLY A 15 10.01 -25.52 -2.70
C GLY A 15 8.54 -25.37 -3.12
N VAL A 16 7.71 -26.41 -2.91
CA VAL A 16 6.27 -26.35 -3.16
C VAL A 16 5.59 -25.33 -2.27
N LEU A 17 5.90 -25.30 -0.96
CA LEU A 17 5.31 -24.32 -0.04
C LEU A 17 5.62 -22.88 -0.47
N LEU A 18 6.87 -22.58 -0.82
CA LEU A 18 7.25 -21.23 -1.28
C LEU A 18 6.57 -20.86 -2.62
N ILE A 19 6.40 -21.82 -3.53
CA ILE A 19 5.61 -21.60 -4.77
C ILE A 19 4.15 -21.31 -4.44
N LEU A 20 3.54 -22.04 -3.50
CA LEU A 20 2.16 -21.81 -3.09
C LEU A 20 1.98 -20.42 -2.46
N VAL A 21 2.89 -19.98 -1.59
CA VAL A 21 2.86 -18.62 -1.03
C VAL A 21 2.89 -17.58 -2.16
N MET A 22 3.80 -17.73 -3.12
CA MET A 22 3.91 -16.76 -4.21
C MET A 22 2.74 -16.78 -5.19
N ALA A 23 2.25 -17.97 -5.57
CA ALA A 23 1.28 -18.13 -6.63
C ALA A 23 -0.17 -18.08 -6.13
N LEU A 24 -0.47 -18.67 -4.97
CA LEU A 24 -1.83 -18.80 -4.47
C LEU A 24 -2.29 -17.51 -3.78
N ILE A 25 -1.49 -16.96 -2.85
CA ILE A 25 -1.93 -15.84 -1.99
C ILE A 25 -2.39 -14.62 -2.80
N PRO A 26 -1.65 -14.14 -3.82
CA PRO A 26 -2.12 -13.00 -4.61
C PRO A 26 -3.47 -13.23 -5.31
N LEU A 27 -3.85 -14.48 -5.59
CA LEU A 27 -5.08 -14.86 -6.28
C LEU A 27 -6.28 -15.07 -5.35
N ILE A 28 -6.07 -15.16 -4.04
CA ILE A 28 -7.16 -15.42 -3.09
C ILE A 28 -8.13 -14.22 -3.11
N CYS A 29 -9.35 -14.50 -3.53
CA CYS A 29 -10.51 -13.62 -3.41
C CYS A 29 -11.65 -14.46 -2.83
N LYS A 30 -12.18 -14.05 -1.67
CA LYS A 30 -13.32 -14.72 -1.04
C LYS A 30 -14.00 -13.76 -0.07
N VAL A 31 -15.32 -13.68 -0.13
CA VAL A 31 -16.12 -12.85 0.79
C VAL A 31 -16.01 -13.40 2.21
N ALA A 32 -15.58 -12.54 3.12
CA ALA A 32 -15.59 -12.74 4.55
C ALA A 32 -16.40 -11.62 5.20
N VAL A 33 -17.28 -11.99 6.13
CA VAL A 33 -17.89 -11.03 7.06
C VAL A 33 -17.13 -11.18 8.37
N VAL A 34 -16.29 -10.20 8.67
CA VAL A 34 -15.35 -10.25 9.79
C VAL A 34 -15.86 -9.33 10.89
N PRO A 35 -16.01 -9.83 12.13
CA PRO A 35 -16.33 -8.98 13.28
C PRO A 35 -15.25 -7.91 13.48
N VAL A 36 -15.68 -6.67 13.67
CA VAL A 36 -14.79 -5.55 13.98
C VAL A 36 -14.32 -5.69 15.43
N SER A 37 -13.04 -5.41 15.68
CA SER A 37 -12.50 -5.49 17.04
C SER A 37 -13.01 -4.34 17.92
N VAL A 38 -13.01 -4.54 19.23
CA VAL A 38 -13.41 -3.50 20.19
C VAL A 38 -12.51 -2.26 20.07
N ASP A 39 -11.24 -2.46 19.70
CA ASP A 39 -10.27 -1.39 19.47
C ASP A 39 -10.62 -0.51 18.23
N GLU A 40 -11.47 -1.01 17.31
CA GLU A 40 -11.87 -0.30 16.09
C GLU A 40 -13.31 0.25 16.14
N TYR A 41 -14.20 -0.44 16.85
CA TYR A 41 -15.63 -0.14 16.87
C TYR A 41 -15.89 1.20 17.56
N ASN A 42 -16.64 2.08 16.89
CA ASN A 42 -16.88 3.48 17.29
C ASN A 42 -15.62 4.34 17.44
N VAL A 43 -14.49 3.89 16.91
CA VAL A 43 -13.23 4.67 16.85
C VAL A 43 -12.85 4.93 15.40
N VAL A 44 -12.95 3.90 14.55
CA VAL A 44 -12.63 3.97 13.11
C VAL A 44 -13.65 3.22 12.24
N ARG A 45 -14.51 2.39 12.85
CA ARG A 45 -15.59 1.65 12.19
C ARG A 45 -16.92 1.84 12.92
N SER A 46 -17.98 2.17 12.18
CA SER A 46 -19.34 2.31 12.73
C SER A 46 -20.13 1.00 12.75
N SER A 47 -19.76 0.05 11.89
CA SER A 47 -20.41 -1.26 11.81
C SER A 47 -19.70 -2.28 12.69
N ALA A 48 -20.47 -3.17 13.34
CA ALA A 48 -19.93 -4.27 14.14
C ALA A 48 -19.20 -5.35 13.32
N SER A 49 -19.31 -5.30 11.99
CA SER A 49 -18.61 -6.20 11.08
C SER A 49 -18.26 -5.50 9.76
N VAL A 50 -17.18 -5.94 9.13
CA VAL A 50 -16.74 -5.50 7.80
C VAL A 50 -16.84 -6.66 6.81
N THR A 51 -17.35 -6.37 5.61
CA THR A 51 -17.31 -7.32 4.49
C THR A 51 -16.02 -7.11 3.71
N ASP A 52 -15.15 -8.10 3.70
CA ASP A 52 -13.87 -8.07 2.97
C ASP A 52 -13.82 -9.16 1.90
N VAL A 53 -13.22 -8.85 0.75
CA VAL A 53 -13.06 -9.81 -0.36
C VAL A 53 -11.60 -10.20 -0.59
N PHE A 54 -10.66 -9.31 -0.24
CA PHE A 54 -9.31 -9.35 -0.76
C PHE A 54 -8.24 -9.62 0.27
N SER A 55 -8.40 -9.18 1.52
CA SER A 55 -7.31 -9.10 2.49
C SER A 55 -7.41 -10.18 3.57
N TYR A 56 -8.61 -10.45 4.08
CA TYR A 56 -8.80 -11.34 5.24
C TYR A 56 -8.33 -12.76 4.97
N TYR A 57 -8.84 -13.41 3.92
CA TYR A 57 -8.40 -14.77 3.62
C TYR A 57 -6.94 -14.82 3.14
N LYS A 58 -6.40 -13.73 2.58
CA LYS A 58 -4.96 -13.66 2.30
C LYS A 58 -4.13 -13.69 3.57
N SER A 59 -4.46 -12.87 4.58
CA SER A 59 -3.75 -12.87 5.86
C SER A 59 -3.83 -14.23 6.57
N VAL A 60 -5.00 -14.87 6.56
CA VAL A 60 -5.17 -16.22 7.11
C VAL A 60 -4.24 -17.23 6.43
N PHE A 61 -4.19 -17.26 5.10
CA PHE A 61 -3.31 -18.18 4.38
C PHE A 61 -1.82 -17.83 4.54
N ILE A 62 -1.47 -16.55 4.65
CA ILE A 62 -0.11 -16.12 5.01
C ILE A 62 0.30 -16.74 6.35
N ILE A 63 -0.56 -16.63 7.38
CA ILE A 63 -0.27 -17.18 8.72
C ILE A 63 -0.16 -18.70 8.66
N ILE A 64 -1.09 -19.39 7.99
CA ILE A 64 -1.04 -20.85 7.84
C ILE A 64 0.26 -21.29 7.18
N PHE A 65 0.62 -20.71 6.02
CA PHE A 65 1.85 -21.07 5.33
C PHE A 65 3.10 -20.66 6.11
N GLY A 66 3.07 -19.52 6.80
CA GLY A 66 4.17 -19.06 7.65
C GLY A 66 4.47 -20.04 8.78
N VAL A 67 3.44 -20.49 9.50
CA VAL A 67 3.57 -21.50 10.56
C VAL A 67 4.06 -22.84 9.99
N VAL A 68 3.47 -23.30 8.88
CA VAL A 68 3.87 -24.57 8.25
C VAL A 68 5.32 -24.52 7.77
N ILE A 69 5.75 -23.42 7.14
CA ILE A 69 7.13 -23.22 6.69
C ILE A 69 8.09 -23.15 7.89
N ALA A 70 7.74 -22.42 8.94
CA ALA A 70 8.56 -22.33 10.14
C ALA A 70 8.75 -23.70 10.82
N LEU A 71 7.68 -24.48 10.96
CA LEU A 71 7.74 -25.85 11.50
C LEU A 71 8.54 -26.77 10.59
N ALA A 72 8.31 -26.74 9.28
CA ALA A 72 9.05 -27.54 8.32
C ALA A 72 10.56 -27.23 8.36
N MET A 73 10.92 -25.95 8.49
CA MET A 73 12.31 -25.53 8.66
C MET A 73 12.90 -26.03 9.99
N ALA A 74 12.14 -25.95 11.09
CA ALA A 74 12.60 -26.46 12.39
C ALA A 74 12.87 -27.97 12.34
N PHE A 75 11.97 -28.76 11.73
CA PHE A 75 12.19 -30.20 11.55
C PHE A 75 13.39 -30.52 10.66
N GLN A 76 13.61 -29.76 9.58
CA GLN A 76 14.80 -29.93 8.73
C GLN A 76 16.11 -29.66 9.50
N ILE A 77 16.14 -28.62 10.32
CA ILE A 77 17.30 -28.31 11.17
C ILE A 77 17.55 -29.42 12.19
N LEU A 78 16.50 -29.85 12.91
CA LEU A 78 16.61 -30.88 13.96
C LEU A 78 16.96 -32.25 13.39
N GLY A 79 16.39 -32.60 12.24
CA GLY A 79 16.64 -33.86 11.55
C GLY A 79 17.93 -33.87 10.71
N GLN A 80 18.65 -32.75 10.65
CA GLN A 80 19.83 -32.57 9.78
C GLN A 80 19.57 -32.96 8.32
N ASP A 81 18.36 -32.68 7.83
CA ASP A 81 17.90 -33.05 6.50
C ASP A 81 17.61 -31.80 5.66
N GLY A 82 18.03 -31.81 4.39
CA GLY A 82 17.82 -30.68 3.47
C GLY A 82 18.83 -29.56 3.66
N PHE A 83 18.32 -28.32 3.78
CA PHE A 83 19.14 -27.11 3.80
C PHE A 83 19.10 -26.42 5.16
N THR A 84 20.15 -25.67 5.48
CA THR A 84 20.28 -25.00 6.77
C THR A 84 20.22 -23.49 6.63
N VAL A 85 19.76 -22.82 7.69
CA VAL A 85 19.76 -21.36 7.81
C VAL A 85 21.01 -20.93 8.60
N ASN A 86 21.78 -20.01 8.03
CA ASN A 86 22.86 -19.37 8.77
C ASN A 86 22.34 -18.11 9.49
N PHE A 87 21.97 -18.29 10.76
CA PHE A 87 21.44 -17.22 11.62
C PHE A 87 22.44 -16.12 11.95
N LYS A 88 23.74 -16.31 11.65
CA LYS A 88 24.79 -15.30 11.91
C LYS A 88 24.97 -14.31 10.76
N THR A 89 24.26 -14.50 9.65
CA THR A 89 24.36 -13.60 8.50
C THR A 89 23.66 -12.27 8.81
N ILE A 90 24.27 -11.15 8.39
CA ILE A 90 23.74 -9.79 8.62
C ILE A 90 22.26 -9.66 8.18
N PRO A 91 21.83 -10.15 6.99
CA PRO A 91 20.43 -10.04 6.59
C PRO A 91 19.46 -10.71 7.56
N VAL A 92 19.82 -11.88 8.13
CA VAL A 92 19.00 -12.60 9.13
C VAL A 92 18.94 -11.84 10.45
N ILE A 93 20.08 -11.28 10.88
CA ILE A 93 20.13 -10.45 12.10
C ILE A 93 19.22 -9.22 11.94
N LEU A 94 19.29 -8.53 10.80
CA LEU A 94 18.46 -7.35 10.53
C LEU A 94 16.96 -7.69 10.58
N VAL A 95 16.50 -8.72 9.86
CA VAL A 95 15.08 -9.10 9.92
C VAL A 95 14.66 -9.66 11.28
N GLY A 96 15.60 -10.27 12.03
CA GLY A 96 15.36 -10.70 13.40
C GLY A 96 15.15 -9.52 14.36
N VAL A 97 15.99 -8.49 14.27
CA VAL A 97 15.83 -7.23 15.02
C VAL A 97 14.54 -6.52 14.62
N MET A 98 14.23 -6.47 13.32
CA MET A 98 12.97 -5.94 12.82
C MET A 98 11.76 -6.68 13.42
N GLY A 99 11.77 -8.01 13.42
CA GLY A 99 10.71 -8.83 14.01
C GLY A 99 10.56 -8.63 15.52
N LEU A 100 11.68 -8.45 16.24
CA LEU A 100 11.65 -8.12 17.66
C LEU A 100 10.98 -6.76 17.90
N LEU A 101 11.32 -5.73 17.13
CA LEU A 101 10.74 -4.39 17.27
C LEU A 101 9.24 -4.37 16.94
N ILE A 102 8.81 -5.11 15.91
CA ILE A 102 7.39 -5.30 15.56
C ILE A 102 6.65 -5.96 16.73
N LEU A 103 7.22 -7.02 17.30
CA LEU A 103 6.64 -7.72 18.46
C LEU A 103 6.55 -6.81 19.68
N LEU A 104 7.61 -6.08 20.01
CA LEU A 104 7.62 -5.18 21.16
C LEU A 104 6.62 -4.03 20.98
N SER A 105 6.59 -3.39 19.81
CA SER A 105 5.61 -2.34 19.50
C SER A 105 4.17 -2.86 19.64
N SER A 106 3.93 -4.09 19.19
CA SER A 106 2.60 -4.72 19.31
C SER A 106 2.23 -5.14 20.73
N LEU A 107 3.21 -5.62 21.51
CA LEU A 107 3.03 -5.98 22.92
C LEU A 107 2.72 -4.76 23.80
N PHE A 108 3.37 -3.63 23.53
CA PHE A 108 3.18 -2.38 24.29
C PHE A 108 2.10 -1.46 23.72
N SER A 109 1.43 -1.87 22.65
CA SER A 109 0.34 -1.12 22.04
C SER A 109 -0.88 -0.97 22.96
N SER A 110 -1.58 0.17 22.81
CA SER A 110 -2.91 0.41 23.40
C SER A 110 -3.96 -0.52 22.77
N ALA A 111 -3.99 -0.60 21.44
CA ALA A 111 -4.89 -1.44 20.67
C ALA A 111 -4.22 -2.76 20.24
N LYS A 112 -4.04 -3.66 21.21
CA LYS A 112 -3.31 -4.93 20.98
C LYS A 112 -4.00 -5.85 19.99
N THR A 113 -5.34 -5.83 19.90
CA THR A 113 -6.05 -6.73 19.00
C THR A 113 -5.72 -6.39 17.55
N VAL A 114 -5.76 -5.10 17.24
CA VAL A 114 -5.33 -4.57 15.94
C VAL A 114 -3.84 -4.81 15.74
N ALA A 115 -3.01 -4.53 16.73
CA ALA A 115 -1.56 -4.70 16.62
C ALA A 115 -1.14 -6.12 16.20
N PHE A 116 -1.79 -7.16 16.75
CA PHE A 116 -1.46 -8.55 16.42
C PHE A 116 -2.15 -9.08 15.16
N LYS A 117 -3.42 -8.73 14.92
CA LYS A 117 -4.25 -9.31 13.84
C LYS A 117 -4.36 -8.43 12.59
N GLY A 118 -3.98 -7.17 12.71
CA GLY A 118 -4.17 -6.12 11.71
C GLY A 118 -5.56 -5.51 11.75
N VAL A 119 -5.68 -4.28 11.24
CA VAL A 119 -6.93 -3.53 11.16
C VAL A 119 -7.82 -4.08 10.05
N SER A 120 -9.14 -3.96 10.20
CA SER A 120 -10.11 -4.43 9.20
C SER A 120 -9.79 -3.88 7.79
N GLU A 121 -9.96 -4.72 6.77
CA GLU A 121 -9.61 -4.51 5.34
C GLU A 121 -8.11 -4.54 5.01
N ARG A 122 -7.22 -4.56 6.01
CA ARG A 122 -5.76 -4.71 5.83
C ARG A 122 -5.25 -6.05 6.34
N TYR A 123 -5.55 -6.35 7.60
CA TYR A 123 -5.16 -7.56 8.31
C TYR A 123 -3.63 -7.82 8.23
N GLU A 124 -2.82 -6.78 8.36
CA GLU A 124 -1.35 -6.83 8.22
C GLU A 124 -0.66 -6.56 9.58
N GLY A 125 -1.18 -7.15 10.64
CA GLY A 125 -0.61 -7.05 11.99
C GLY A 125 0.65 -7.90 12.20
N ALA A 126 1.13 -7.94 13.45
CA ALA A 126 2.40 -8.56 13.82
C ALA A 126 2.55 -10.01 13.35
N PHE A 127 1.49 -10.82 13.43
CA PHE A 127 1.56 -12.23 13.00
C PHE A 127 1.86 -12.37 11.52
N VAL A 128 1.31 -11.48 10.69
CA VAL A 128 1.55 -11.47 9.24
C VAL A 128 2.99 -11.03 8.95
N TRP A 129 3.47 -9.97 9.62
CA TRP A 129 4.85 -9.51 9.49
C TRP A 129 5.90 -10.56 9.90
N LEU A 130 5.65 -11.31 10.98
CA LEU A 130 6.52 -12.41 11.37
C LEU A 130 6.55 -13.52 10.32
N CYS A 131 5.43 -13.78 9.64
CA CYS A 131 5.40 -14.72 8.52
C CYS A 131 6.20 -14.20 7.32
N TYR A 132 6.20 -12.90 7.04
CA TYR A 132 7.06 -12.31 6.00
C TYR A 132 8.54 -12.49 6.31
N ILE A 133 8.93 -12.30 7.57
CA ILE A 133 10.30 -12.55 8.02
C ILE A 133 10.67 -14.02 7.85
N ALA A 134 9.78 -14.94 8.22
CA ALA A 134 10.00 -16.38 8.01
C ALA A 134 10.16 -16.72 6.53
N PHE A 135 9.28 -16.19 5.67
CA PHE A 135 9.38 -16.37 4.21
C PHE A 135 10.69 -15.85 3.65
N PHE A 136 11.14 -14.67 4.09
CA PHE A 136 12.42 -14.10 3.70
C PHE A 136 13.60 -14.99 4.10
N ILE A 137 13.69 -15.39 5.36
CA ILE A 137 14.81 -16.19 5.90
C ILE A 137 14.89 -17.53 5.16
N VAL A 138 13.76 -18.20 5.01
CA VAL A 138 13.68 -19.51 4.35
C VAL A 138 13.97 -19.39 2.85
N ALA A 139 13.42 -18.38 2.16
CA ALA A 139 13.70 -18.17 0.74
C ALA A 139 15.18 -17.85 0.48
N MET A 140 15.82 -17.11 1.40
CA MET A 140 17.26 -16.83 1.33
C MET A 140 18.10 -18.10 1.47
N ALA A 141 17.85 -18.88 2.53
CA ALA A 141 18.58 -20.12 2.75
C ALA A 141 18.33 -21.14 1.62
N PHE A 142 17.09 -21.27 1.15
CA PHE A 142 16.73 -22.14 0.05
C PHE A 142 17.41 -21.74 -1.27
N SER A 143 17.41 -20.44 -1.61
CA SER A 143 17.94 -19.94 -2.88
C SER A 143 19.47 -19.84 -2.95
N SER A 144 20.18 -20.22 -1.89
CA SER A 144 21.65 -20.32 -1.87
C SER A 144 22.22 -21.43 -2.77
N ASN A 145 21.37 -22.18 -3.46
CA ASN A 145 21.74 -23.19 -4.46
C ASN A 145 20.98 -22.94 -5.77
N ILE A 146 21.65 -23.13 -6.91
CA ILE A 146 21.09 -22.84 -8.25
C ILE A 146 19.85 -23.68 -8.59
N LYS A 147 19.82 -24.97 -8.22
CA LYS A 147 18.69 -25.86 -8.51
C LYS A 147 17.50 -25.58 -7.60
N ARG A 148 17.74 -25.19 -6.35
CA ARG A 148 16.68 -24.73 -5.45
C ARG A 148 16.11 -23.38 -5.90
N PHE A 149 16.98 -22.44 -6.30
CA PHE A 149 16.54 -21.17 -6.86
C PHE A 149 15.62 -21.33 -8.09
N SER A 150 15.84 -22.32 -8.97
CA SER A 150 14.95 -22.51 -10.12
C SER A 150 13.49 -22.82 -9.74
N TRP A 151 13.23 -23.36 -8.54
CA TRP A 151 11.87 -23.49 -8.01
C TRP A 151 11.27 -22.14 -7.63
N ILE A 152 12.06 -21.25 -7.00
CA ILE A 152 11.62 -19.88 -6.72
C ILE A 152 11.33 -19.12 -8.01
N LEU A 153 12.22 -19.23 -9.00
CA LEU A 153 11.99 -18.63 -10.32
C LEU A 153 10.69 -19.14 -10.97
N THR A 154 10.38 -20.44 -10.80
CA THR A 154 9.12 -21.02 -11.26
C THR A 154 7.93 -20.39 -10.52
N GLY A 155 8.01 -20.21 -9.20
CA GLY A 155 6.98 -19.52 -8.42
C GLY A 155 6.77 -18.06 -8.84
N ILE A 156 7.85 -17.31 -9.09
CA ILE A 156 7.80 -15.94 -9.64
C ILE A 156 7.08 -15.95 -10.99
N MET A 157 7.46 -16.84 -11.91
CA MET A 157 6.82 -16.91 -13.23
C MET A 157 5.34 -17.29 -13.16
N ILE A 158 4.96 -18.26 -12.30
CA ILE A 158 3.57 -18.68 -12.12
C ILE A 158 2.74 -17.53 -11.50
N SER A 159 3.25 -16.92 -10.43
CA SER A 159 2.59 -15.79 -9.76
C SER A 159 2.35 -14.63 -10.74
N GLY A 160 3.40 -14.24 -11.47
CA GLY A 160 3.32 -13.20 -12.47
C GLY A 160 2.37 -13.56 -13.61
N ALA A 161 2.37 -14.80 -14.09
CA ALA A 161 1.50 -15.23 -15.18
C ALA A 161 0.03 -15.25 -14.76
N LEU A 162 -0.31 -15.85 -13.62
CA LEU A 162 -1.71 -15.96 -13.18
C LEU A 162 -2.33 -14.60 -12.90
N VAL A 163 -1.64 -13.76 -12.10
CA VAL A 163 -2.14 -12.41 -11.79
C VAL A 163 -2.05 -11.49 -13.02
N GLY A 164 -0.98 -11.60 -13.80
CA GLY A 164 -0.76 -10.84 -15.03
C GLY A 164 -1.81 -11.12 -16.10
N LEU A 165 -2.24 -12.37 -16.29
CA LEU A 165 -3.29 -12.72 -17.24
C LEU A 165 -4.66 -12.16 -16.82
N ILE A 166 -4.98 -12.16 -15.51
CA ILE A 166 -6.20 -11.51 -15.00
C ILE A 166 -6.15 -10.01 -15.28
N GLY A 167 -5.01 -9.37 -14.98
CA GLY A 167 -4.83 -7.93 -15.21
C GLY A 167 -4.85 -7.56 -16.70
N PHE A 168 -4.24 -8.38 -17.55
CA PHE A 168 -4.28 -8.25 -19.01
C PHE A 168 -5.71 -8.38 -19.52
N GLY A 169 -6.49 -9.35 -19.03
CA GLY A 169 -7.91 -9.46 -19.35
C GLY A 169 -8.69 -8.20 -18.97
N GLN A 170 -8.49 -7.69 -17.75
CA GLN A 170 -9.14 -6.46 -17.28
C GLN A 170 -8.81 -5.25 -18.15
N PHE A 171 -7.57 -5.13 -18.65
CA PHE A 171 -7.17 -4.06 -19.56
C PHE A 171 -8.03 -4.02 -20.85
N PHE A 172 -8.36 -5.19 -21.40
CA PHE A 172 -9.23 -5.31 -22.58
C PHE A 172 -10.72 -5.42 -22.24
N GLY A 173 -11.13 -5.06 -21.02
CA GLY A 173 -12.52 -5.07 -20.58
C GLY A 173 -13.05 -6.43 -20.10
N ALA A 174 -12.22 -7.49 -20.13
CA ALA A 174 -12.58 -8.80 -19.61
C ALA A 174 -12.35 -8.88 -18.09
N ASN A 175 -13.30 -8.36 -17.31
CA ASN A 175 -13.23 -8.38 -15.85
C ASN A 175 -13.92 -9.64 -15.27
N ILE A 176 -13.13 -10.51 -14.65
CA ILE A 176 -13.63 -11.75 -14.02
C ILE A 176 -14.67 -11.50 -12.92
N PHE A 177 -14.62 -10.34 -12.24
CA PHE A 177 -15.58 -9.99 -11.19
C PHE A 177 -17.00 -9.72 -11.73
N ASN A 178 -17.14 -9.45 -13.02
CA ASN A 178 -18.45 -9.31 -13.68
C ASN A 178 -19.12 -10.67 -13.94
N SER A 179 -18.40 -11.79 -13.82
CA SER A 179 -18.92 -13.13 -14.05
C SER A 179 -19.75 -13.63 -12.86
N GLN A 180 -20.96 -14.11 -13.12
CA GLN A 180 -21.80 -14.76 -12.10
C GLN A 180 -21.16 -16.03 -11.54
N ALA A 181 -20.46 -16.81 -12.38
CA ALA A 181 -19.78 -18.02 -11.93
C ALA A 181 -18.67 -17.70 -10.93
N PHE A 182 -17.91 -16.63 -11.20
CA PHE A 182 -16.86 -16.18 -10.29
C PHE A 182 -17.45 -15.56 -9.02
N ALA A 183 -18.51 -14.74 -9.13
CA ALA A 183 -19.24 -14.21 -7.99
C ALA A 183 -19.75 -15.34 -7.06
N LYS A 184 -20.36 -16.40 -7.62
CA LYS A 184 -20.80 -17.57 -6.87
C LYS A 184 -19.64 -18.28 -6.16
N PHE A 185 -18.49 -18.41 -6.83
CA PHE A 185 -17.29 -19.01 -6.26
C PHE A 185 -16.75 -18.22 -5.06
N ILE A 186 -16.62 -16.89 -5.19
CA ILE A 186 -16.03 -16.05 -4.13
C ILE A 186 -17.02 -15.73 -3.00
N MET A 187 -18.32 -15.64 -3.28
CA MET A 187 -19.36 -15.36 -2.27
C MET A 187 -19.80 -16.61 -1.49
N GLY A 188 -19.73 -17.80 -2.10
CA GLY A 188 -20.20 -19.04 -1.47
C GLY A 188 -21.64 -18.92 -1.00
N SER A 189 -21.87 -19.13 0.30
CA SER A 189 -23.19 -19.04 0.94
C SER A 189 -23.82 -17.64 0.91
N TYR A 190 -23.04 -16.58 0.66
CA TYR A 190 -23.54 -15.21 0.54
C TYR A 190 -24.11 -14.89 -0.85
N TYR A 191 -23.96 -15.78 -1.82
CA TYR A 191 -24.42 -15.55 -3.19
C TYR A 191 -25.95 -15.57 -3.30
N LYS A 192 -26.57 -14.44 -3.64
CA LYS A 192 -28.02 -14.29 -3.82
C LYS A 192 -28.45 -14.12 -5.29
N GLY A 193 -27.66 -14.63 -6.24
CA GLY A 193 -27.97 -14.52 -7.67
C GLY A 193 -27.53 -13.21 -8.34
N GLN A 194 -26.79 -12.35 -7.63
CA GLN A 194 -26.25 -11.09 -8.15
C GLN A 194 -24.73 -11.18 -8.34
N SER A 195 -24.20 -10.54 -9.38
CA SER A 195 -22.75 -10.40 -9.55
C SER A 195 -22.16 -9.46 -8.49
N LEU A 196 -20.88 -9.66 -8.17
CA LEU A 196 -20.17 -8.75 -7.27
C LEU A 196 -19.81 -7.49 -8.05
N ASN A 197 -20.41 -6.36 -7.68
CA ASN A 197 -20.19 -5.10 -8.37
C ASN A 197 -18.93 -4.37 -7.85
N ILE A 198 -17.75 -5.00 -7.96
CA ILE A 198 -16.48 -4.34 -7.68
C ILE A 198 -16.06 -3.57 -8.93
N ARG A 199 -16.27 -2.26 -8.92
CA ARG A 199 -15.91 -1.38 -10.03
C ARG A 199 -14.70 -0.54 -9.67
N PHE A 200 -13.59 -0.87 -10.32
CA PHE A 200 -12.51 0.06 -10.57
C PHE A 200 -12.46 0.30 -12.08
N ASP A 201 -12.30 1.55 -12.50
CA ASP A 201 -12.12 1.91 -13.92
C ASP A 201 -10.72 1.56 -14.44
N SER A 202 -9.91 0.88 -13.64
CA SER A 202 -8.51 0.54 -13.91
C SER A 202 -8.21 -0.87 -13.43
N VAL A 203 -7.16 -1.46 -14.00
CA VAL A 203 -6.74 -2.82 -13.69
C VAL A 203 -6.35 -2.92 -12.21
N PHE A 204 -6.91 -3.91 -11.51
CA PHE A 204 -6.60 -4.23 -10.11
C PHE A 204 -6.32 -5.73 -9.89
N ALA A 205 -6.58 -6.56 -10.91
CA ALA A 205 -6.57 -8.02 -10.86
C ALA A 205 -7.25 -8.54 -9.57
N THR A 206 -6.53 -9.32 -8.77
CA THR A 206 -6.99 -9.83 -7.47
C THR A 206 -6.33 -9.11 -6.29
N LEU A 207 -5.68 -7.97 -6.56
CA LEU A 207 -4.73 -7.30 -5.66
C LEU A 207 -5.32 -6.11 -4.90
N TYR A 208 -6.58 -6.23 -4.46
CA TYR A 208 -7.32 -5.24 -3.66
C TYR A 208 -7.71 -3.95 -4.41
N ASN A 209 -6.75 -3.19 -4.96
CA ASN A 209 -7.03 -1.97 -5.71
C ASN A 209 -5.95 -1.68 -6.78
N PRO A 210 -6.18 -0.73 -7.70
CA PRO A 210 -5.22 -0.42 -8.78
C PRO A 210 -3.84 0.05 -8.30
N ASN A 211 -3.72 0.73 -7.16
CA ASN A 211 -2.42 1.17 -6.62
C ASN A 211 -1.60 -0.05 -6.18
N CYS A 212 -2.20 -0.97 -5.43
CA CYS A 212 -1.57 -2.22 -5.01
C CYS A 212 -1.23 -3.11 -6.22
N ALA A 213 -2.11 -3.16 -7.22
CA ALA A 213 -1.84 -3.87 -8.47
C ALA A 213 -0.65 -3.27 -9.24
N SER A 214 -0.57 -1.93 -9.29
CA SER A 214 0.55 -1.23 -9.94
C SER A 214 1.89 -1.58 -9.28
N MET A 215 1.92 -1.71 -7.94
CA MET A 215 3.10 -2.12 -7.18
C MET A 215 3.55 -3.54 -7.53
N PHE A 216 2.61 -4.49 -7.57
CA PHE A 216 2.91 -5.87 -7.94
C PHE A 216 3.40 -5.97 -9.40
N PHE A 217 2.69 -5.37 -10.35
CA PHE A 217 3.05 -5.47 -11.76
C PHE A 217 4.38 -4.78 -12.05
N ALA A 218 4.67 -3.64 -11.43
CA ALA A 218 5.98 -2.97 -11.54
C ALA A 218 7.12 -3.88 -11.05
N MET A 219 6.97 -4.44 -9.85
CA MET A 219 7.94 -5.36 -9.26
C MET A 219 8.18 -6.58 -10.17
N MET A 220 7.11 -7.23 -10.61
CA MET A 220 7.21 -8.45 -11.42
C MET A 220 7.73 -8.16 -12.82
N PHE A 221 7.26 -7.09 -13.47
CA PHE A 221 7.73 -6.65 -14.78
C PHE A 221 9.23 -6.34 -14.76
N CYS A 222 9.68 -5.52 -13.80
CA CYS A 222 11.11 -5.23 -13.65
C CYS A 222 11.91 -6.50 -13.39
N ALA A 223 11.41 -7.41 -12.53
CA ALA A 223 12.10 -8.65 -12.23
C ALA A 223 12.29 -9.53 -13.46
N VAL A 224 11.22 -9.88 -14.17
CA VAL A 224 11.29 -10.83 -15.28
C VAL A 224 11.78 -10.17 -16.57
N GLY A 225 11.44 -8.90 -16.81
CA GLY A 225 11.85 -8.14 -17.97
C GLY A 225 13.35 -7.86 -17.99
N ILE A 226 13.91 -7.34 -16.88
CA ILE A 226 15.35 -7.12 -16.78
C ILE A 226 16.11 -8.45 -16.79
N MET A 227 15.58 -9.49 -16.12
CA MET A 227 16.15 -10.83 -16.20
C MET A 227 16.20 -11.33 -17.65
N ALA A 228 15.13 -11.15 -18.42
CA ALA A 228 15.06 -11.54 -19.83
C ALA A 228 16.11 -10.83 -20.70
N VAL A 229 16.30 -9.51 -20.49
CA VAL A 229 17.29 -8.71 -21.22
C VAL A 229 18.68 -9.33 -21.09
N PHE A 230 19.12 -9.58 -19.86
CA PHE A 230 20.46 -10.11 -19.57
C PHE A 230 20.59 -11.63 -19.72
N MET A 231 19.48 -12.36 -19.79
CA MET A 231 19.50 -13.82 -19.96
C MET A 231 20.23 -14.21 -21.26
N PRO A 232 21.13 -15.22 -21.25
CA PRO A 232 21.80 -15.67 -22.47
C PRO A 232 20.80 -16.11 -23.55
N ILE A 233 21.08 -15.78 -24.82
CA ILE A 233 20.19 -16.07 -25.98
C ILE A 233 19.86 -17.56 -26.09
N LYS A 234 20.82 -18.44 -25.82
CA LYS A 234 20.63 -19.90 -25.88
C LYS A 234 19.82 -20.47 -24.71
N ASN A 235 19.55 -19.68 -23.67
CA ASN A 235 18.82 -20.16 -22.50
C ASN A 235 17.31 -20.15 -22.78
N LYS A 236 16.69 -21.34 -22.73
CA LYS A 236 15.26 -21.53 -23.03
C LYS A 236 14.32 -20.74 -22.12
N VAL A 237 14.74 -20.39 -20.89
CA VAL A 237 13.96 -19.59 -19.93
C VAL A 237 13.78 -18.14 -20.43
N LYS A 238 14.64 -17.66 -21.35
CA LYS A 238 14.54 -16.29 -21.86
C LYS A 238 13.19 -15.99 -22.53
N ILE A 239 12.68 -16.90 -23.35
CA ILE A 239 11.44 -16.72 -24.10
C ILE A 239 10.22 -16.54 -23.18
N PRO A 240 9.92 -17.45 -22.23
CA PRO A 240 8.80 -17.26 -21.33
C PRO A 240 8.93 -15.99 -20.46
N LEU A 241 10.15 -15.58 -20.08
CA LEU A 241 10.35 -14.30 -19.38
C LEU A 241 9.95 -13.09 -20.23
N ILE A 242 10.27 -13.09 -21.53
CA ILE A 242 9.86 -12.00 -22.46
C ILE A 242 8.34 -11.96 -22.59
N VAL A 243 7.70 -13.12 -22.85
CA VAL A 243 6.24 -13.20 -22.99
C VAL A 243 5.56 -12.69 -21.71
N LEU A 244 6.04 -13.14 -20.56
CA LEU A 244 5.50 -12.70 -19.27
C LEU A 244 5.71 -11.21 -19.03
N ALA A 245 6.89 -10.66 -19.36
CA ALA A 245 7.15 -9.23 -19.23
C ALA A 245 6.16 -8.39 -20.06
N LEU A 246 5.81 -8.82 -21.28
CA LEU A 246 4.83 -8.11 -22.12
C LEU A 246 3.42 -8.13 -21.50
N ILE A 247 2.98 -9.29 -20.98
CA ILE A 247 1.69 -9.41 -20.30
C ILE A 247 1.64 -8.47 -19.08
N LEU A 248 2.69 -8.49 -18.26
CA LEU A 248 2.79 -7.66 -17.06
C LEU A 248 2.86 -6.17 -17.38
N LEU A 249 3.51 -5.78 -18.47
CA LEU A 249 3.58 -4.39 -18.91
C LEU A 249 2.21 -3.84 -19.29
N VAL A 250 1.43 -4.62 -20.06
CA VAL A 250 0.06 -4.23 -20.42
C VAL A 250 -0.82 -4.10 -19.17
N ALA A 251 -0.74 -5.08 -18.27
CA ALA A 251 -1.47 -5.04 -17.00
C ALA A 251 -1.07 -3.82 -16.15
N LEU A 252 0.24 -3.51 -16.06
CA LEU A 252 0.77 -2.35 -15.35
C LEU A 252 0.21 -1.03 -15.91
N VAL A 253 0.27 -0.83 -17.23
CA VAL A 253 -0.27 0.37 -17.89
C VAL A 253 -1.76 0.51 -17.58
N GLY A 254 -2.50 -0.60 -17.59
CA GLY A 254 -3.92 -0.62 -17.26
C GLY A 254 -4.28 -0.19 -15.84
N THR A 255 -3.33 -0.21 -14.89
CA THR A 255 -3.60 0.17 -13.50
C THR A 255 -3.78 1.68 -13.33
N ASN A 256 -3.26 2.51 -14.24
CA ASN A 256 -3.19 3.96 -14.09
C ASN A 256 -2.55 4.43 -12.76
N GLY A 257 -1.72 3.58 -12.15
CA GLY A 257 -1.04 3.83 -10.89
C GLY A 257 0.31 4.53 -11.09
N ALA A 258 0.39 5.80 -10.67
CA ALA A 258 1.63 6.59 -10.79
C ALA A 258 2.79 5.99 -9.98
N GLY A 259 2.51 5.42 -8.79
CA GLY A 259 3.51 4.78 -7.95
C GLY A 259 4.24 3.62 -8.65
N GLY A 260 3.50 2.68 -9.23
CA GLY A 260 4.09 1.56 -9.99
C GLY A 260 4.89 2.01 -11.21
N PHE A 261 4.47 3.10 -11.87
CA PHE A 261 5.25 3.67 -12.97
C PHE A 261 6.59 4.24 -12.49
N ILE A 262 6.59 5.07 -11.43
CA ILE A 262 7.82 5.62 -10.83
C ILE A 262 8.74 4.50 -10.36
N GLY A 263 8.19 3.46 -9.72
CA GLY A 263 8.93 2.27 -9.33
C GLY A 263 9.56 1.55 -10.51
N THR A 264 8.82 1.40 -11.62
CA THR A 264 9.34 0.78 -12.86
C THR A 264 10.50 1.58 -13.45
N VAL A 265 10.36 2.90 -13.53
CA VAL A 265 11.41 3.80 -14.02
C VAL A 265 12.67 3.67 -13.15
N ALA A 266 12.53 3.65 -11.82
CA ALA A 266 13.67 3.48 -10.92
C ALA A 266 14.32 2.10 -11.05
N GLY A 267 13.53 1.01 -11.10
CA GLY A 267 14.03 -0.36 -11.24
C GLY A 267 14.80 -0.58 -12.55
N VAL A 268 14.24 -0.11 -13.67
CA VAL A 268 14.90 -0.17 -14.98
C VAL A 268 16.11 0.76 -15.03
N GLY A 269 15.96 2.01 -14.58
CA GLY A 269 17.00 3.04 -14.63
C GLY A 269 18.23 2.69 -13.81
N ILE A 270 18.07 2.27 -12.55
CA ILE A 270 19.19 1.86 -11.71
C ILE A 270 19.88 0.62 -12.28
N SER A 271 19.11 -0.35 -12.80
CA SER A 271 19.69 -1.54 -13.45
C SER A 271 20.49 -1.18 -14.71
N ALA A 272 20.00 -0.22 -15.50
CA ALA A 272 20.72 0.29 -16.67
C ALA A 272 22.02 0.99 -16.26
N ILE A 273 22.00 1.83 -15.22
CA ILE A 273 23.21 2.47 -14.66
C ILE A 273 24.22 1.41 -14.22
N VAL A 274 23.80 0.40 -13.46
CA VAL A 274 24.67 -0.69 -13.02
C VAL A 274 25.25 -1.45 -14.22
N ALA A 275 24.45 -1.72 -15.25
CA ALA A 275 24.89 -2.37 -16.48
C ALA A 275 25.91 -1.55 -17.25
N ILE A 276 25.70 -0.25 -17.40
CA ILE A 276 26.65 0.68 -18.02
C ILE A 276 27.96 0.64 -17.25
N CYS A 277 27.92 0.82 -15.92
CA CYS A 277 29.10 0.77 -15.08
C CYS A 277 29.83 -0.57 -15.21
N TYR A 278 29.10 -1.69 -15.28
CA TYR A 278 29.68 -3.01 -15.51
C TYR A 278 30.39 -3.10 -16.87
N TYR A 279 29.75 -2.68 -17.95
CA TYR A 279 30.36 -2.75 -19.29
C TYR A 279 31.51 -1.75 -19.48
N VAL A 280 31.44 -0.58 -18.86
CA VAL A 280 32.49 0.46 -18.90
C VAL A 280 33.70 0.04 -18.08
N PHE A 281 33.51 -0.27 -16.79
CA PHE A 281 34.63 -0.46 -15.87
C PHE A 281 35.15 -1.91 -15.83
N LYS A 282 34.28 -2.91 -16.00
CA LYS A 282 34.66 -4.33 -15.91
C LYS A 282 34.94 -4.96 -17.27
N VAL A 283 34.01 -4.83 -18.22
CA VAL A 283 34.15 -5.48 -19.54
C VAL A 283 35.03 -4.66 -20.49
N LYS A 284 35.01 -3.32 -20.38
CA LYS A 284 35.76 -2.37 -21.21
C LYS A 284 35.52 -2.59 -22.72
N SER A 285 34.30 -2.95 -23.12
CA SER A 285 33.94 -3.20 -24.52
C SER A 285 33.30 -1.97 -25.15
N PRO A 286 33.95 -1.30 -26.13
CA PRO A 286 33.40 -0.11 -26.78
C PRO A 286 32.04 -0.37 -27.44
N LYS A 287 31.87 -1.55 -28.06
CA LYS A 287 30.61 -1.95 -28.70
C LYS A 287 29.47 -2.09 -27.68
N ALA A 288 29.76 -2.63 -26.50
CA ALA A 288 28.76 -2.77 -25.44
C ALA A 288 28.39 -1.42 -24.82
N ILE A 289 29.36 -0.52 -24.68
CA ILE A 289 29.13 0.85 -24.19
C ILE A 289 28.23 1.61 -25.17
N ILE A 290 28.54 1.57 -26.47
CA ILE A 290 27.70 2.18 -27.53
C ILE A 290 26.28 1.59 -27.51
N ALA A 291 26.15 0.27 -27.38
CA ALA A 291 24.84 -0.38 -27.28
C ALA A 291 24.04 0.09 -26.05
N CYS A 292 24.69 0.27 -24.89
CA CYS A 292 24.04 0.81 -23.70
C CYS A 292 23.60 2.27 -23.91
N VAL A 293 24.43 3.11 -24.54
CA VAL A 293 24.08 4.50 -24.85
C VAL A 293 22.88 4.57 -25.81
N ILE A 294 22.88 3.76 -26.87
CA ILE A 294 21.73 3.68 -27.80
C ILE A 294 20.46 3.23 -27.05
N ALA A 295 20.57 2.24 -26.17
CA ALA A 295 19.43 1.79 -25.38
C ALA A 295 18.88 2.89 -24.45
N ILE A 296 19.75 3.70 -23.85
CA ILE A 296 19.35 4.88 -23.06
C ILE A 296 18.64 5.90 -23.96
N VAL A 297 19.19 6.21 -25.15
CA VAL A 297 18.57 7.17 -26.08
C VAL A 297 17.18 6.70 -26.51
N ILE A 298 17.02 5.42 -26.83
CA ILE A 298 15.70 4.83 -27.14
C ILE A 298 14.76 4.93 -25.94
N ALA A 299 15.25 4.61 -24.74
CA ALA A 299 14.45 4.70 -23.52
C ALA A 299 14.02 6.16 -23.25
N ILE A 300 14.92 7.13 -23.39
CA ILE A 300 14.61 8.56 -23.27
C ILE A 300 13.59 8.97 -24.34
N GLY A 301 13.78 8.55 -25.59
CA GLY A 301 12.83 8.82 -26.67
C GLY A 301 11.44 8.26 -26.37
N ALA A 302 11.35 7.01 -25.90
CA ALA A 302 10.09 6.40 -25.49
C ALA A 302 9.44 7.13 -24.31
N VAL A 303 10.24 7.58 -23.34
CA VAL A 303 9.77 8.39 -22.21
C VAL A 303 9.25 9.75 -22.69
N VAL A 304 9.97 10.45 -23.56
CA VAL A 304 9.53 11.73 -24.14
C VAL A 304 8.22 11.55 -24.91
N VAL A 305 8.13 10.53 -25.76
CA VAL A 305 6.87 10.21 -26.45
C VAL A 305 5.76 9.94 -25.46
N PHE A 306 6.01 9.14 -24.42
CA PHE A 306 5.03 8.84 -23.38
C PHE A 306 4.56 10.13 -22.67
N PHE A 307 5.45 11.00 -22.23
CA PHE A 307 5.10 12.28 -21.58
C PHE A 307 4.41 13.28 -22.50
N ASN A 308 4.48 13.09 -23.82
CA ASN A 308 3.75 13.89 -24.80
C ASN A 308 2.39 13.27 -25.19
N THR A 309 1.93 12.22 -24.51
CA THR A 309 0.59 11.65 -24.71
C THR A 309 -0.42 12.16 -23.69
N ASP A 310 -1.72 12.21 -24.07
CA ASP A 310 -2.86 12.51 -23.18
C ASP A 310 -3.18 11.37 -22.19
N ASN A 311 -2.15 10.69 -21.69
CA ASN A 311 -2.30 9.56 -20.80
C ASN A 311 -2.62 10.03 -19.37
N LYS A 312 -3.58 9.38 -18.70
CA LYS A 312 -3.95 9.66 -17.30
C LYS A 312 -2.76 9.62 -16.34
N ILE A 313 -1.78 8.75 -16.58
CA ILE A 313 -0.55 8.67 -15.77
C ILE A 313 0.29 9.95 -15.93
N VAL A 314 0.44 10.43 -17.16
CA VAL A 314 1.20 11.64 -17.49
C VAL A 314 0.56 12.87 -16.86
N ALA A 315 -0.76 13.01 -16.96
CA ALA A 315 -1.49 14.10 -16.32
C ALA A 315 -1.23 14.14 -14.79
N LYS A 316 -1.27 12.99 -14.12
CA LYS A 316 -0.95 12.89 -12.69
C LYS A 316 0.49 13.30 -12.38
N ILE A 317 1.46 12.92 -13.22
CA ILE A 317 2.88 13.27 -13.02
C ILE A 317 3.13 14.76 -13.31
N ASN A 318 2.48 15.33 -14.32
CA ASN A 318 2.61 16.76 -14.65
C ASN A 318 2.12 17.63 -13.48
N ILE A 319 0.95 17.30 -12.90
CA ILE A 319 0.45 17.98 -11.69
C ILE A 319 1.48 17.92 -10.55
N ILE A 320 2.09 16.75 -10.33
CA ILE A 320 3.14 16.60 -9.32
C ILE A 320 4.35 17.47 -9.65
N THR A 321 4.77 17.49 -10.90
CA THR A 321 5.97 18.22 -11.35
C THR A 321 5.78 19.73 -11.28
N GLU A 322 4.61 20.23 -11.67
CA GLU A 322 4.24 21.65 -11.59
C GLU A 322 4.18 22.11 -10.13
N ALA A 323 3.51 21.34 -9.26
CA ALA A 323 3.46 21.62 -7.83
C ALA A 323 4.86 21.70 -7.18
N LEU A 324 5.81 20.88 -7.64
CA LEU A 324 7.19 20.87 -7.14
C LEU A 324 8.06 22.00 -7.72
N LYS A 325 7.77 22.50 -8.92
CA LYS A 325 8.58 23.53 -9.59
C LYS A 325 8.29 24.93 -9.09
N ASP A 326 7.02 25.27 -8.96
CA ASP A 326 6.65 26.67 -8.75
C ASP A 326 6.50 27.01 -7.26
N GLY A 327 6.57 26.01 -6.38
CA GLY A 327 6.27 26.17 -4.95
C GLY A 327 4.88 26.77 -4.68
N GLN A 328 4.06 26.88 -5.73
CA GLN A 328 2.72 27.41 -5.66
C GLN A 328 1.86 26.40 -4.93
N SER A 329 0.96 26.93 -4.12
CA SER A 329 -0.07 26.09 -3.56
C SER A 329 -0.82 25.41 -4.71
N LEU A 330 -1.13 24.13 -4.60
CA LEU A 330 -2.14 23.51 -5.46
C LEU A 330 -3.46 24.25 -5.17
N GLY A 331 -3.72 25.33 -5.91
CA GLY A 331 -4.67 26.37 -5.52
C GLY A 331 -6.08 25.85 -5.29
N GLY A 332 -6.78 26.51 -4.36
CA GLY A 332 -8.18 26.27 -4.03
C GLY A 332 -8.40 25.15 -3.00
N SER A 333 -9.26 25.44 -2.02
CA SER A 333 -9.86 24.41 -1.15
C SER A 333 -10.49 23.31 -2.01
N ALA A 334 -10.34 22.06 -1.58
CA ALA A 334 -11.05 20.92 -2.18
C ALA A 334 -12.57 21.05 -1.99
N SER A 335 -12.98 21.93 -1.07
CA SER A 335 -14.35 22.13 -0.64
C SER A 335 -14.90 23.50 -1.08
N PHE A 336 -16.22 23.55 -1.25
CA PHE A 336 -16.96 24.82 -1.30
C PHE A 336 -17.02 25.49 0.08
N TYR A 337 -16.99 24.66 1.14
CA TYR A 337 -16.95 25.08 2.53
C TYR A 337 -15.51 25.33 2.96
N GLU A 338 -15.25 26.50 3.53
CA GLU A 338 -13.89 26.99 3.80
C GLU A 338 -13.45 26.69 5.23
N ASP A 339 -14.36 26.81 6.20
CA ASP A 339 -14.06 26.57 7.61
C ASP A 339 -15.34 26.28 8.40
N VAL A 340 -15.18 25.80 9.63
CA VAL A 340 -16.25 25.64 10.61
C VAL A 340 -15.77 26.12 11.97
N ASN A 341 -16.59 26.92 12.63
CA ASN A 341 -16.30 27.49 13.94
C ASN A 341 -17.48 27.25 14.89
N VAL A 342 -17.18 27.07 16.16
CA VAL A 342 -18.18 26.87 17.21
C VAL A 342 -17.86 27.81 18.35
N ASP A 343 -18.83 28.61 18.77
CA ASP A 343 -18.72 29.57 19.87
C ASP A 343 -20.01 29.57 20.70
N GLY A 344 -19.92 29.03 21.92
CA GLY A 344 -21.06 28.91 22.82
C GLY A 344 -22.20 28.10 22.21
N GLU A 345 -23.35 28.74 22.05
CA GLU A 345 -24.58 28.15 21.47
C GLU A 345 -24.62 28.24 19.94
N THR A 346 -23.59 28.83 19.32
CA THR A 346 -23.56 29.06 17.87
C THR A 346 -22.52 28.20 17.16
N ALA A 347 -22.87 27.70 15.98
CA ALA A 347 -21.95 27.01 15.08
C ALA A 347 -22.03 27.61 13.68
N THR A 348 -20.92 28.14 13.18
CA THR A 348 -20.84 28.81 11.89
C THR A 348 -20.04 27.99 10.89
N VAL A 349 -20.68 27.60 9.80
CA VAL A 349 -20.04 27.06 8.60
C VAL A 349 -19.73 28.23 7.65
N ILE A 350 -18.44 28.44 7.37
CA ILE A 350 -17.95 29.47 6.46
C ILE A 350 -17.89 28.87 5.06
N THR A 351 -18.49 29.56 4.09
CA THR A 351 -18.56 29.11 2.70
C THR A 351 -18.16 30.23 1.75
N LYS A 352 -17.92 29.89 0.48
CA LYS A 352 -17.64 30.88 -0.58
C LYS A 352 -18.80 31.86 -0.82
N ASP A 353 -20.00 31.56 -0.36
CA ASP A 353 -21.19 32.41 -0.50
C ASP A 353 -21.53 33.20 0.78
N GLY A 354 -20.87 32.90 1.89
CA GLY A 354 -21.10 33.54 3.17
C GLY A 354 -21.15 32.56 4.34
N ASN A 355 -21.57 33.08 5.49
CA ASN A 355 -21.57 32.38 6.76
C ASN A 355 -22.96 31.82 7.07
N TYR A 356 -23.04 30.51 7.24
CA TYR A 356 -24.25 29.82 7.67
C TYR A 356 -24.12 29.44 9.14
N THR A 357 -24.93 30.06 9.99
CA THR A 357 -24.83 29.90 11.45
C THR A 357 -26.05 29.20 12.00
N ILE A 358 -25.83 28.10 12.72
CA ILE A 358 -26.80 27.49 13.61
C ILE A 358 -26.75 28.26 14.91
N ASP A 359 -27.87 28.85 15.31
CA ASP A 359 -28.07 29.42 16.65
C ASP A 359 -28.93 28.44 17.44
N TYR A 360 -28.31 27.71 18.38
CA TYR A 360 -28.97 26.66 19.14
C TYR A 360 -29.60 27.24 20.42
N ALA A 361 -30.92 27.40 20.39
CA ALA A 361 -31.74 27.61 21.59
C ALA A 361 -32.73 26.45 21.74
N GLU A 362 -32.84 25.83 22.93
CA GLU A 362 -33.67 24.64 23.23
C GLU A 362 -35.09 24.68 22.63
N ALA A 363 -35.69 25.87 22.51
CA ALA A 363 -37.05 26.07 22.02
C ALA A 363 -37.15 26.72 20.61
N GLY A 364 -36.03 27.00 19.93
CA GLY A 364 -36.05 27.85 18.73
C GLY A 364 -34.78 27.85 17.89
N THR A 365 -34.10 26.71 17.74
CA THR A 365 -32.91 26.60 16.87
C THR A 365 -33.18 27.15 15.47
N GLN A 366 -32.34 28.08 15.02
CA GLN A 366 -32.49 28.77 13.74
C GLN A 366 -31.22 28.60 12.89
N LEU A 367 -31.41 28.65 11.57
CA LEU A 367 -30.32 28.77 10.61
C LEU A 367 -30.29 30.20 10.10
N MET A 368 -29.12 30.83 10.10
CA MET A 368 -28.91 32.19 9.66
C MET A 368 -27.92 32.23 8.50
N HIS A 369 -28.16 33.07 7.49
CA HIS A 369 -27.19 33.39 6.44
C HIS A 369 -26.73 34.83 6.61
N ASN A 370 -25.42 35.04 6.85
CA ASN A 370 -24.81 36.35 7.07
C ASN A 370 -25.55 37.21 8.12
N GLY A 371 -26.02 36.57 9.19
CA GLY A 371 -26.76 37.23 10.27
C GLY A 371 -28.28 37.36 10.05
N ASN A 372 -28.80 36.96 8.89
CA ASN A 372 -30.24 36.97 8.61
C ASN A 372 -30.84 35.58 8.86
N VAL A 373 -31.87 35.49 9.70
CA VAL A 373 -32.60 34.25 9.96
C VAL A 373 -33.30 33.76 8.68
N LEU A 374 -33.06 32.50 8.31
CA LEU A 374 -33.69 31.86 7.17
C LEU A 374 -35.03 31.23 7.56
N THR A 375 -35.98 31.26 6.63
CA THR A 375 -37.26 30.55 6.77
C THR A 375 -37.16 29.19 6.08
N PRO A 376 -37.50 28.08 6.75
CA PRO A 376 -37.48 26.77 6.11
C PRO A 376 -38.55 26.66 5.01
N VAL A 377 -38.19 26.05 3.89
CA VAL A 377 -39.12 25.73 2.80
C VAL A 377 -39.93 24.46 3.09
N SER A 378 -39.40 23.56 3.91
CA SER A 378 -40.14 22.40 4.42
C SER A 378 -39.65 22.01 5.83
N ILE A 379 -40.56 21.38 6.58
CA ILE A 379 -40.28 20.79 7.90
C ILE A 379 -40.88 19.40 7.90
N GLU A 380 -40.04 18.39 8.01
CA GLU A 380 -40.45 16.98 7.95
C GLU A 380 -40.05 16.26 9.25
N PRO A 381 -40.91 15.39 9.82
CA PRO A 381 -40.52 14.55 10.94
C PRO A 381 -39.49 13.50 10.49
N MET A 382 -38.53 13.17 11.35
CA MET A 382 -37.55 12.12 11.08
C MET A 382 -38.15 10.73 11.33
N GLU A 383 -38.08 9.83 10.35
CA GLU A 383 -38.65 8.47 10.47
C GLU A 383 -37.98 7.62 11.57
N SER A 384 -36.69 7.83 11.81
CA SER A 384 -35.86 7.00 12.69
C SER A 384 -35.64 7.59 14.09
N GLN A 385 -36.08 8.82 14.35
CA GLN A 385 -35.86 9.54 15.61
C GLN A 385 -37.17 10.13 16.10
N LYS A 386 -37.68 9.60 17.23
CA LYS A 386 -38.87 10.14 17.88
C LYS A 386 -38.61 11.60 18.27
N ASP A 387 -39.48 12.50 17.82
CA ASP A 387 -39.40 13.96 18.01
C ASP A 387 -38.30 14.69 17.21
N GLY A 388 -37.57 13.99 16.33
CA GLY A 388 -36.61 14.60 15.40
C GLY A 388 -37.28 15.32 14.24
N LYS A 389 -36.72 16.45 13.81
CA LYS A 389 -37.21 17.26 12.67
C LYS A 389 -36.09 17.59 11.70
N THR A 390 -36.41 17.55 10.41
CA THR A 390 -35.56 18.03 9.32
C THR A 390 -36.16 19.32 8.77
N TYR A 391 -35.40 20.40 8.84
CA TYR A 391 -35.72 21.70 8.24
C TYR A 391 -34.93 21.84 6.94
N THR A 392 -35.63 22.05 5.83
CA THR A 392 -34.98 22.29 4.53
C THR A 392 -35.01 23.78 4.22
N PHE A 393 -33.90 24.33 3.73
CA PHE A 393 -33.76 25.71 3.30
C PHE A 393 -33.17 25.75 1.89
N ASN A 394 -33.61 26.71 1.09
CA ASN A 394 -32.99 27.02 -0.20
C ASN A 394 -32.46 28.44 -0.12
N GLU A 395 -31.15 28.62 -0.22
CA GLU A 395 -30.50 29.92 -0.07
C GLU A 395 -29.29 29.98 -1.01
N SER A 396 -29.17 31.06 -1.76
CA SER A 396 -28.05 31.30 -2.69
C SER A 396 -27.71 30.16 -3.66
N GLY A 397 -28.73 29.43 -4.14
CA GLY A 397 -28.54 28.29 -5.05
C GLY A 397 -28.03 27.02 -4.37
N MET A 398 -27.94 27.01 -3.04
CA MET A 398 -27.68 25.83 -2.22
C MET A 398 -28.96 25.30 -1.58
N THR A 399 -28.94 24.02 -1.26
CA THR A 399 -29.95 23.40 -0.40
C THR A 399 -29.30 23.04 0.92
N TRP A 400 -29.88 23.51 2.02
CA TRP A 400 -29.47 23.17 3.38
C TRP A 400 -30.52 22.32 4.05
N LYS A 401 -30.08 21.26 4.73
CA LYS A 401 -30.92 20.48 5.64
C LYS A 401 -30.36 20.58 7.04
N MET A 402 -31.14 21.13 7.96
CA MET A 402 -30.82 21.14 9.39
C MET A 402 -31.67 20.07 10.07
N MET A 403 -31.02 19.03 10.56
CA MET A 403 -31.65 17.93 11.30
C MET A 403 -31.43 18.16 12.79
N ILE A 404 -32.51 18.21 13.58
CA ILE A 404 -32.46 18.39 15.04
C ILE A 404 -33.13 17.19 15.68
N TYR A 405 -32.42 16.49 16.57
CA TYR A 405 -32.92 15.34 17.30
C TYR A 405 -32.18 15.16 18.62
N GLY A 406 -32.93 15.06 19.73
CA GLY A 406 -32.34 15.07 21.07
C GLY A 406 -31.42 16.29 21.25
N ASN A 407 -30.18 16.04 21.66
CA ASN A 407 -29.15 17.09 21.86
C ASN A 407 -28.27 17.29 20.62
N ASN A 408 -28.63 16.71 19.46
CA ASN A 408 -27.81 16.78 18.25
C ASN A 408 -28.43 17.72 17.21
N ALA A 409 -27.55 18.44 16.52
CA ALA A 409 -27.88 19.24 15.36
C ALA A 409 -26.93 18.86 14.21
N THR A 410 -27.47 18.45 13.08
CA THR A 410 -26.68 18.15 11.88
C THR A 410 -27.09 19.08 10.76
N LEU A 411 -26.15 19.87 10.26
CA LEU A 411 -26.32 20.71 9.09
C LEU A 411 -25.71 20.03 7.87
N VAL A 412 -26.50 19.87 6.82
CA VAL A 412 -26.07 19.28 5.55
C VAL A 412 -26.24 20.32 4.47
N GLY A 413 -25.14 20.71 3.85
CA GLY A 413 -25.15 21.61 2.70
C GLY A 413 -24.98 20.82 1.41
N VAL A 414 -25.80 21.14 0.41
CA VAL A 414 -25.62 20.71 -0.98
C VAL A 414 -25.17 21.93 -1.78
N ASP A 415 -23.91 21.93 -2.21
CA ASP A 415 -23.31 23.04 -2.95
C ASP A 415 -23.85 23.12 -4.39
N PRO A 416 -23.56 24.21 -5.15
CA PRO A 416 -24.03 24.35 -6.53
C PRO A 416 -23.50 23.27 -7.49
N GLN A 417 -22.45 22.53 -7.11
CA GLN A 417 -21.91 21.40 -7.86
C GLN A 417 -22.63 20.08 -7.52
N GLY A 418 -23.55 20.09 -6.55
CA GLY A 418 -24.28 18.92 -6.07
C GLY A 418 -23.52 18.10 -5.03
N THR A 419 -22.44 18.64 -4.46
CA THR A 419 -21.67 17.98 -3.40
C THR A 419 -22.39 18.14 -2.07
N GLU A 420 -22.72 17.02 -1.44
CA GLU A 420 -23.31 16.98 -0.11
C GLU A 420 -22.21 16.92 0.97
N THR A 421 -22.22 17.86 1.92
CA THR A 421 -21.26 17.91 3.04
C THR A 421 -21.99 18.03 4.37
N TYR A 422 -21.53 17.28 5.36
CA TYR A 422 -22.15 17.18 6.68
C TYR A 422 -21.36 18.00 7.71
N PHE A 423 -22.08 18.60 8.65
CA PHE A 423 -21.55 19.27 9.84
C PHE A 423 -22.39 18.81 11.04
N MET A 424 -21.78 18.04 11.93
CA MET A 424 -22.45 17.38 13.04
C MET A 424 -22.06 18.07 14.32
N PHE A 425 -23.06 18.46 15.09
CA PHE A 425 -22.93 19.14 16.37
C PHE A 425 -23.74 18.41 17.43
N SER A 426 -23.26 18.47 18.66
CA SER A 426 -23.96 18.00 19.84
C SER A 426 -23.88 19.06 20.93
N GLU A 427 -24.96 19.22 21.69
CA GLU A 427 -24.99 20.05 22.88
C GLU A 427 -24.27 19.32 24.03
N VAL A 428 -23.31 20.02 24.64
CA VAL A 428 -22.55 19.58 25.81
C VAL A 428 -22.44 20.75 26.77
N ASP A 429 -23.02 20.61 27.96
CA ASP A 429 -22.98 21.61 29.05
C ASP A 429 -23.48 23.01 28.64
N GLY A 430 -24.58 23.07 27.88
CA GLY A 430 -25.21 24.30 27.39
C GLY A 430 -24.50 24.96 26.22
N LYS A 431 -23.56 24.26 25.56
CA LYS A 431 -22.81 24.76 24.41
C LYS A 431 -22.87 23.76 23.27
N LEU A 432 -22.84 24.25 22.04
CA LEU A 432 -22.57 23.38 20.90
C LEU A 432 -21.11 22.95 20.93
N SER A 433 -20.88 21.70 20.56
CA SER A 433 -19.58 21.17 20.16
C SER A 433 -19.74 20.50 18.82
N MET A 434 -18.77 20.69 17.92
CA MET A 434 -18.67 19.81 16.78
C MET A 434 -18.31 18.41 17.27
N VAL A 435 -18.85 17.38 16.60
CA VAL A 435 -18.54 15.98 16.92
C VAL A 435 -17.84 15.30 15.76
N ASP A 436 -17.05 14.27 16.06
CA ASP A 436 -16.46 13.41 15.06
C ASP A 436 -17.50 12.48 14.40
N ARG A 437 -17.03 11.59 13.52
CA ARG A 437 -17.87 10.62 12.81
C ARG A 437 -18.69 9.71 13.74
N PHE A 438 -18.26 9.55 14.99
CA PHE A 438 -18.84 8.64 15.97
C PHE A 438 -19.64 9.36 17.06
N GLY A 439 -19.78 10.69 16.96
CA GLY A 439 -20.52 11.51 17.92
C GLY A 439 -19.69 11.95 19.12
N THR A 440 -18.36 11.80 19.09
CA THR A 440 -17.47 12.27 20.16
C THR A 440 -17.18 13.76 19.97
N PRO A 441 -17.35 14.61 21.00
CA PRO A 441 -16.99 16.03 20.92
C PRO A 441 -15.52 16.24 20.51
N VAL A 442 -15.30 17.20 19.60
CA VAL A 442 -13.98 17.58 19.09
C VAL A 442 -13.73 19.06 19.35
N ASP A 443 -12.59 19.37 19.97
CA ASP A 443 -12.12 20.74 20.10
C ASP A 443 -11.43 21.20 18.80
N LEU A 444 -12.13 22.06 18.05
CA LEU A 444 -11.67 22.61 16.78
C LEU A 444 -10.48 23.57 16.92
N ASN A 445 -10.18 24.03 18.14
CA ASN A 445 -9.09 24.98 18.41
C ASN A 445 -7.76 24.28 18.72
N VAL A 446 -7.76 22.96 18.89
CA VAL A 446 -6.52 22.20 19.10
C VAL A 446 -5.80 22.06 17.75
N PRO A 447 -4.65 22.74 17.54
CA PRO A 447 -3.95 22.63 16.29
C PRO A 447 -3.35 21.23 16.14
N VAL A 448 -3.52 20.62 14.97
CA VAL A 448 -2.86 19.37 14.63
C VAL A 448 -1.47 19.68 14.08
N GLU A 449 -0.46 19.08 14.68
CA GLU A 449 0.92 19.27 14.24
C GLU A 449 1.08 18.79 12.78
N SER A 450 1.73 19.60 11.96
CA SER A 450 2.05 19.26 10.58
C SER A 450 3.48 19.65 10.24
N PHE A 451 4.11 18.87 9.36
CA PHE A 451 5.48 19.13 8.89
C PHE A 451 5.64 18.80 7.40
N GLY A 452 6.19 19.75 6.64
CA GLY A 452 6.35 19.63 5.20
C GLY A 452 5.03 19.77 4.43
N PHE A 453 5.11 19.79 3.10
CA PHE A 453 3.97 19.89 2.18
C PHE A 453 3.09 21.13 2.29
N LYS A 454 3.51 22.18 3.02
CA LYS A 454 2.76 23.44 3.10
C LYS A 454 2.47 24.02 1.72
N GLY A 455 1.20 24.24 1.40
CA GLY A 455 0.70 24.68 0.10
C GLY A 455 0.47 23.54 -0.91
N VAL A 456 1.15 22.41 -0.77
CA VAL A 456 1.06 21.26 -1.68
C VAL A 456 0.42 20.04 -0.99
N GLU A 457 -0.46 20.26 -0.03
CA GLU A 457 -1.14 19.20 0.74
C GLU A 457 -1.99 18.30 -0.17
N ARG A 458 -2.50 18.85 -1.28
CA ARG A 458 -3.29 18.08 -2.27
C ARG A 458 -2.43 17.20 -3.18
N LEU A 459 -1.10 17.25 -3.05
CA LEU A 459 -0.16 16.52 -3.91
C LEU A 459 -0.40 15.01 -3.86
N GLY A 460 -0.38 14.38 -5.04
CA GLY A 460 -0.48 12.92 -5.15
C GLY A 460 -1.82 12.36 -4.66
N SER A 461 -2.94 13.02 -5.00
CA SER A 461 -4.28 12.66 -4.49
C SER A 461 -4.37 12.83 -2.98
N ASN A 462 -4.03 14.03 -2.48
CA ASN A 462 -4.08 14.42 -1.08
C ASN A 462 -3.12 13.68 -0.14
N ARG A 463 -2.13 12.98 -0.69
CA ARG A 463 -1.06 12.34 0.09
C ARG A 463 -0.18 13.38 0.80
N GLY A 464 -0.06 14.60 0.26
CA GLY A 464 0.67 15.69 0.93
C GLY A 464 0.10 16.02 2.31
N TYR A 465 -1.22 16.12 2.42
CA TYR A 465 -1.95 16.29 3.68
C TYR A 465 -1.64 15.13 4.63
N ILE A 466 -1.84 13.89 4.17
CA ILE A 466 -1.62 12.69 4.99
C ILE A 466 -0.17 12.61 5.47
N TYR A 467 0.82 12.84 4.60
CA TYR A 467 2.23 12.84 4.97
C TYR A 467 2.57 13.96 5.94
N SER A 468 2.02 15.17 5.74
CA SER A 468 2.29 16.30 6.62
C SER A 468 1.87 16.05 8.07
N ARG A 469 0.77 15.32 8.28
CA ARG A 469 0.29 14.92 9.62
C ARG A 469 0.94 13.62 10.12
N SER A 470 1.40 12.76 9.21
CA SER A 470 2.08 11.49 9.57
C SER A 470 3.54 11.69 10.02
N ILE A 471 4.28 12.63 9.41
CA ILE A 471 5.70 12.86 9.75
C ILE A 471 5.89 13.25 11.23
N PRO A 472 5.10 14.18 11.81
CA PRO A 472 5.18 14.48 13.23
C PRO A 472 5.00 13.27 14.16
N LEU A 473 4.14 12.31 13.80
CA LEU A 473 3.90 11.09 14.60
C LEU A 473 5.18 10.27 14.82
N LEU A 474 6.19 10.37 13.94
CA LEU A 474 7.47 9.69 14.11
C LEU A 474 8.21 10.12 15.39
N LYS A 475 7.98 11.36 15.88
CA LYS A 475 8.60 11.86 17.12
C LYS A 475 8.15 11.08 18.36
N HIS A 476 6.92 10.60 18.35
CA HIS A 476 6.36 9.78 19.43
C HIS A 476 6.72 8.30 19.29
N ASN A 477 7.17 7.89 18.10
CA ASN A 477 7.40 6.51 17.69
C ASN A 477 8.88 6.26 17.34
N ILE A 478 9.83 6.80 18.12
CA ILE A 478 11.27 6.68 17.81
C ILE A 478 11.78 5.25 18.04
N ILE A 479 11.57 4.71 19.24
CA ILE A 479 12.10 3.39 19.64
C ILE A 479 11.10 2.28 19.30
N LEU A 480 9.91 2.36 19.91
CA LEU A 480 8.77 1.49 19.63
C LEU A 480 7.70 2.34 18.96
N GLY A 481 6.95 1.72 18.06
CA GLY A 481 5.81 2.36 17.42
C GLY A 481 4.49 2.07 18.13
N ALA A 482 3.39 2.55 17.54
CA ALA A 482 2.03 2.43 18.06
C ALA A 482 1.47 0.98 18.06
N GLY A 483 2.15 0.05 17.40
CA GLY A 483 1.72 -1.32 17.15
C GLY A 483 1.52 -1.61 15.66
N ALA A 484 1.79 -2.84 15.23
CA ALA A 484 1.70 -3.20 13.81
C ALA A 484 0.27 -3.01 13.27
N ASP A 485 0.13 -2.20 12.22
CA ASP A 485 -1.16 -1.85 11.58
C ASP A 485 -2.04 -0.87 12.40
N ASN A 486 -1.50 -0.20 13.42
CA ASN A 486 -2.25 0.77 14.26
C ASN A 486 -2.30 2.21 13.74
N PHE A 487 -1.68 2.51 12.60
CA PHE A 487 -1.62 3.87 12.06
C PHE A 487 -2.95 4.64 12.11
N VAL A 488 -4.08 3.99 11.78
CA VAL A 488 -5.39 4.65 11.77
C VAL A 488 -5.82 5.16 13.14
N LEU A 489 -5.39 4.49 14.21
CA LEU A 489 -5.67 4.83 15.61
C LEU A 489 -4.72 5.90 16.14
N GLU A 490 -3.52 6.00 15.56
CA GLU A 490 -2.50 6.99 15.91
C GLU A 490 -2.67 8.30 15.12
N PHE A 491 -3.23 8.25 13.91
CA PHE A 491 -3.44 9.41 13.07
C PHE A 491 -4.45 10.38 13.71
N PRO A 492 -4.22 11.71 13.67
CA PRO A 492 -5.09 12.70 14.28
C PRO A 492 -6.43 12.83 13.51
N GLN A 493 -7.37 11.92 13.78
CA GLN A 493 -8.70 11.91 13.13
C GLN A 493 -9.53 13.16 13.46
N GLN A 494 -9.18 13.89 14.51
CA GLN A 494 -9.81 15.14 14.93
C GLN A 494 -9.45 16.35 14.07
N ASP A 495 -8.57 16.21 13.06
CA ASP A 495 -8.19 17.31 12.14
C ASP A 495 -9.31 17.68 11.15
N ILE A 496 -10.48 18.03 11.67
CA ILE A 496 -11.73 18.25 10.94
C ILE A 496 -11.56 19.35 9.89
N LYS A 497 -10.99 20.50 10.30
CA LYS A 497 -10.81 21.67 9.42
C LYS A 497 -9.91 21.35 8.23
N SER A 498 -8.76 20.72 8.48
CA SER A 498 -7.84 20.37 7.40
C SER A 498 -8.41 19.27 6.49
N LYS A 499 -9.15 18.30 7.04
CA LYS A 499 -9.83 17.30 6.22
C LYS A 499 -10.90 17.93 5.33
N LEU A 500 -11.66 18.88 5.83
CA LEU A 500 -12.58 19.67 5.01
C LEU A 500 -11.84 20.42 3.90
N GLU A 501 -10.78 21.15 4.24
CA GLU A 501 -10.00 21.97 3.30
C GLU A 501 -9.34 21.13 2.20
N PHE A 502 -8.69 20.01 2.55
CA PHE A 502 -7.86 19.27 1.61
C PHE A 502 -8.52 18.02 1.02
N LEU A 503 -9.52 17.44 1.70
CA LEU A 503 -10.20 16.21 1.28
C LEU A 503 -11.66 16.45 0.89
N GLY A 504 -12.25 17.59 1.26
CA GLY A 504 -13.66 17.90 0.98
C GLY A 504 -14.65 17.21 1.92
N ASP A 505 -14.18 16.42 2.87
CA ASP A 505 -15.01 15.67 3.82
C ASP A 505 -14.39 15.71 5.22
N PRO A 506 -15.04 16.37 6.21
CA PRO A 506 -14.52 16.44 7.57
C PRO A 506 -14.50 15.08 8.31
N TYR A 507 -15.27 14.08 7.84
CA TYR A 507 -15.45 12.78 8.52
C TYR A 507 -14.79 11.61 7.80
N VAL A 508 -13.99 11.87 6.77
CA VAL A 508 -13.15 10.82 6.19
C VAL A 508 -12.16 10.32 7.26
N ILE A 509 -12.08 9.00 7.37
CA ILE A 509 -11.13 8.32 8.26
C ILE A 509 -9.87 8.02 7.46
N ILE A 510 -8.74 8.52 7.94
CA ILE A 510 -7.44 8.26 7.30
C ILE A 510 -6.90 6.95 7.84
N ASP A 511 -7.07 5.87 7.06
CA ASP A 511 -6.78 4.50 7.48
C ASP A 511 -5.34 4.04 7.25
N LYS A 512 -4.58 4.79 6.45
CA LYS A 512 -3.20 4.47 6.08
C LYS A 512 -2.44 5.72 5.60
N PRO A 513 -1.09 5.71 5.71
CA PRO A 513 -0.30 6.85 5.27
C PRO A 513 -0.18 6.93 3.76
N HIS A 514 -0.41 5.84 3.01
CA HIS A 514 -0.01 5.72 1.60
C HIS A 514 1.50 5.80 1.38
N ASN A 515 2.25 5.26 2.33
CA ASN A 515 3.71 5.18 2.31
C ASN A 515 4.17 4.08 3.28
N MET A 516 4.70 2.99 2.73
CA MET A 516 5.16 1.84 3.50
C MET A 516 6.23 2.21 4.54
N PHE A 517 7.07 3.21 4.26
CA PHE A 517 8.14 3.63 5.18
C PHE A 517 7.60 4.43 6.36
N LEU A 518 6.71 5.40 6.11
CA LEU A 518 6.01 6.10 7.18
C LEU A 518 5.19 5.13 8.02
N GLN A 519 4.52 4.18 7.37
CA GLN A 519 3.78 3.14 8.07
C GLN A 519 4.68 2.34 9.02
N MET A 520 5.83 1.85 8.54
CA MET A 520 6.80 1.12 9.36
C MET A 520 7.29 1.97 10.54
N GLY A 521 7.62 3.24 10.29
CA GLY A 521 8.13 4.15 11.31
C GLY A 521 7.12 4.44 12.42
N ILE A 522 5.84 4.62 12.06
CA ILE A 522 4.76 4.94 13.01
C ILE A 522 4.31 3.68 13.76
N ASN A 523 4.10 2.58 13.06
CA ASN A 523 3.58 1.35 13.66
C ASN A 523 4.62 0.59 14.49
N ASP A 524 5.85 0.48 13.97
CA ASP A 524 6.88 -0.42 14.52
C ASP A 524 8.11 0.32 15.06
N GLY A 525 8.16 1.64 14.87
CA GLY A 525 9.18 2.53 15.38
C GLY A 525 10.22 2.93 14.32
N CYS A 526 10.81 4.12 14.49
CA CYS A 526 11.84 4.66 13.59
C CYS A 526 13.07 3.74 13.51
N ILE A 527 13.44 3.05 14.59
CA ILE A 527 14.53 2.06 14.57
C ILE A 527 14.18 0.90 13.63
N ALA A 528 12.94 0.40 13.66
CA ALA A 528 12.52 -0.69 12.78
C ALA A 528 12.53 -0.26 11.30
N LEU A 529 12.11 0.97 11.02
CA LEU A 529 12.25 1.60 9.71
C LEU A 529 13.71 1.67 9.25
N LEU A 530 14.63 2.14 10.10
CA LEU A 530 16.06 2.21 9.76
C LEU A 530 16.66 0.83 9.49
N VAL A 531 16.26 -0.19 10.26
CA VAL A 531 16.65 -1.59 10.04
C VAL A 531 16.15 -2.10 8.69
N MET A 532 14.91 -1.81 8.32
CA MET A 532 14.35 -2.16 7.02
C MET A 532 15.11 -1.46 5.88
N ILE A 533 15.40 -0.17 6.00
CA ILE A 533 16.20 0.57 5.00
C ILE A 533 17.61 -0.01 4.90
N ALA A 534 18.25 -0.32 6.03
CA ALA A 534 19.58 -0.94 6.05
C ALA A 534 19.59 -2.30 5.34
N LEU A 535 18.55 -3.12 5.53
CA LEU A 535 18.38 -4.39 4.81
C LEU A 535 18.28 -4.16 3.29
N PHE A 536 17.49 -3.18 2.87
CA PHE A 536 17.29 -2.86 1.44
C PHE A 536 18.58 -2.35 0.79
N VAL A 537 19.28 -1.42 1.44
CA VAL A 537 20.57 -0.89 0.97
C VAL A 537 21.61 -2.02 0.91
N LEU A 538 21.66 -2.87 1.94
CA LEU A 538 22.55 -4.02 1.99
C LEU A 538 22.30 -4.97 0.80
N TYR A 539 21.04 -5.27 0.49
CA TYR A 539 20.69 -6.12 -0.64
C TYR A 539 21.21 -5.56 -1.97
N VAL A 540 20.92 -4.28 -2.25
CA VAL A 540 21.33 -3.63 -3.49
C VAL A 540 22.86 -3.58 -3.58
N ALA A 541 23.54 -3.15 -2.53
CA ALA A 541 25.01 -3.06 -2.50
C ALA A 541 25.69 -4.42 -2.69
N GLN A 542 25.20 -5.47 -2.00
CA GLN A 542 25.71 -6.83 -2.17
C GLN A 542 25.47 -7.34 -3.59
N THR A 543 24.29 -7.09 -4.16
CA THR A 543 23.95 -7.55 -5.50
C THR A 543 24.82 -6.88 -6.57
N ILE A 544 25.02 -5.56 -6.48
CA ILE A 544 25.93 -4.82 -7.37
C ILE A 544 27.34 -5.39 -7.23
N LYS A 545 27.86 -5.57 -6.02
CA LYS A 545 29.18 -6.20 -5.81
C LYS A 545 29.27 -7.55 -6.52
N ARG A 546 28.24 -8.40 -6.39
CA ARG A 546 28.23 -9.74 -7.02
C ARG A 546 28.16 -9.70 -8.54
N ILE A 547 27.43 -8.75 -9.11
CA ILE A 547 27.39 -8.53 -10.56
C ILE A 547 28.79 -8.24 -11.13
N PHE A 548 29.61 -7.47 -10.40
CA PHE A 548 30.97 -7.11 -10.84
C PHE A 548 32.03 -8.19 -10.60
N THR A 549 31.76 -9.15 -9.70
CA THR A 549 32.73 -10.18 -9.32
C THR A 549 32.50 -11.53 -9.98
N ASP A 550 31.25 -11.90 -10.29
CA ASP A 550 30.92 -13.20 -10.87
C ASP A 550 30.93 -13.14 -12.41
N ASN A 551 31.32 -14.23 -13.06
CA ASN A 551 31.35 -14.38 -14.53
C ASN A 551 30.19 -15.22 -15.08
N ASN A 552 29.37 -15.83 -14.21
CA ASN A 552 28.24 -16.63 -14.63
C ASN A 552 27.10 -15.74 -15.17
N LYS A 553 26.93 -15.73 -16.50
CA LYS A 553 25.93 -14.91 -17.19
C LYS A 553 24.48 -15.20 -16.76
N TYR A 554 24.15 -16.44 -16.40
CA TYR A 554 22.83 -16.77 -15.89
C TYR A 554 22.59 -16.12 -14.53
N LEU A 555 23.54 -16.27 -13.60
CA LEU A 555 23.45 -15.65 -12.27
C LEU A 555 23.46 -14.13 -12.34
N GLN A 556 24.24 -13.52 -13.25
CA GLN A 556 24.18 -12.09 -13.49
C GLN A 556 22.77 -11.66 -13.92
N ALA A 557 22.15 -12.35 -14.89
CA ALA A 557 20.79 -12.02 -15.33
C ALA A 557 19.76 -12.12 -14.19
N VAL A 558 19.86 -13.16 -13.37
CA VAL A 558 19.01 -13.34 -12.19
C VAL A 558 19.20 -12.19 -11.20
N ARG A 559 20.45 -11.81 -10.89
CA ARG A 559 20.78 -10.72 -9.96
C ARG A 559 20.25 -9.38 -10.43
N TYR A 560 20.45 -9.04 -11.71
CA TYR A 560 19.87 -7.84 -12.30
C TYR A 560 18.34 -7.83 -12.19
N GLY A 561 17.68 -8.94 -12.53
CA GLY A 561 16.23 -9.06 -12.45
C GLY A 561 15.71 -8.86 -11.02
N LEU A 562 16.13 -9.70 -10.08
CA LEU A 562 15.65 -9.61 -8.69
C LEU A 562 15.94 -8.24 -8.06
N MET A 563 17.11 -7.64 -8.35
CA MET A 563 17.43 -6.29 -7.90
C MET A 563 16.47 -5.26 -8.48
N ALA A 564 16.21 -5.29 -9.79
CA ALA A 564 15.29 -4.37 -10.46
C ALA A 564 13.88 -4.45 -9.89
N GLY A 565 13.36 -5.67 -9.68
CA GLY A 565 12.04 -5.89 -9.10
C GLY A 565 11.94 -5.38 -7.66
N CYS A 566 12.93 -5.69 -6.83
CA CYS A 566 12.96 -5.22 -5.44
C CYS A 566 13.04 -3.69 -5.35
N ILE A 567 13.87 -3.05 -6.19
CA ILE A 567 13.93 -1.58 -6.28
C ILE A 567 12.58 -1.00 -6.70
N ALA A 568 11.92 -1.59 -7.70
CA ALA A 568 10.62 -1.12 -8.16
C ALA A 568 9.57 -1.19 -7.06
N TYR A 569 9.55 -2.27 -6.26
CA TYR A 569 8.68 -2.39 -5.08
C TYR A 569 8.99 -1.32 -4.03
N MET A 570 10.27 -1.17 -3.65
CA MET A 570 10.72 -0.21 -2.63
C MET A 570 10.36 1.23 -3.00
N ILE A 571 10.60 1.63 -4.24
CA ILE A 571 10.30 2.98 -4.72
C ILE A 571 8.78 3.19 -4.86
N THR A 572 8.02 2.20 -5.32
CA THR A 572 6.56 2.28 -5.31
C THR A 572 6.01 2.46 -3.89
N GLY A 573 6.66 1.83 -2.90
CA GLY A 573 6.35 1.92 -1.48
C GLY A 573 6.43 3.33 -0.88
N LEU A 574 7.05 4.30 -1.57
CA LEU A 574 7.00 5.71 -1.18
C LEU A 574 5.61 6.35 -1.38
N THR A 575 4.74 5.72 -2.18
CA THR A 575 3.41 6.23 -2.56
C THR A 575 2.27 5.23 -2.36
N THR A 576 2.62 4.02 -1.91
CA THR A 576 1.71 2.88 -1.71
C THR A 576 2.11 2.16 -0.44
N ASP A 577 1.12 1.68 0.30
CA ASP A 577 1.32 0.92 1.55
C ASP A 577 1.80 -0.51 1.28
N SER A 578 2.32 -1.16 2.31
CA SER A 578 2.37 -2.63 2.29
C SER A 578 0.95 -3.18 2.32
N VAL A 579 0.75 -4.31 1.64
CA VAL A 579 -0.51 -5.06 1.65
C VAL A 579 -0.25 -6.55 1.52
N VAL A 580 -1.12 -7.33 2.17
CA VAL A 580 -1.12 -8.81 2.17
C VAL A 580 -1.22 -9.44 0.77
N SER A 581 -1.68 -8.68 -0.21
CA SER A 581 -1.78 -9.13 -1.61
C SER A 581 -0.44 -9.19 -2.34
N VAL A 582 0.57 -8.42 -1.90
CA VAL A 582 1.82 -8.20 -2.64
C VAL A 582 3.05 -8.52 -1.79
N ALA A 583 3.04 -8.13 -0.52
CA ALA A 583 4.17 -8.25 0.39
C ALA A 583 4.75 -9.69 0.51
N PRO A 584 3.96 -10.78 0.57
CA PRO A 584 4.53 -12.13 0.66
C PRO A 584 5.47 -12.48 -0.50
N VAL A 585 5.10 -12.05 -1.72
CA VAL A 585 5.90 -12.28 -2.93
C VAL A 585 7.18 -11.46 -2.88
N PHE A 586 7.08 -10.20 -2.48
CA PHE A 586 8.23 -9.32 -2.32
C PHE A 586 9.25 -9.88 -1.32
N TRP A 587 8.81 -10.29 -0.13
CA TRP A 587 9.70 -10.80 0.91
C TRP A 587 10.39 -12.11 0.51
N ILE A 588 9.70 -12.99 -0.22
CA ILE A 588 10.32 -14.18 -0.83
C ILE A 588 11.34 -13.78 -1.90
N MET A 589 11.02 -12.83 -2.78
CA MET A 589 11.93 -12.38 -3.83
C MET A 589 13.19 -11.70 -3.26
N LEU A 590 13.04 -10.87 -2.23
CA LEU A 590 14.15 -10.22 -1.55
C LEU A 590 15.06 -11.25 -0.86
N GLY A 591 14.46 -12.20 -0.12
CA GLY A 591 15.18 -13.31 0.49
C GLY A 591 15.93 -14.13 -0.55
N ALA A 592 15.25 -14.55 -1.62
CA ALA A 592 15.85 -15.27 -2.72
C ALA A 592 17.00 -14.51 -3.38
N GLY A 593 16.88 -13.18 -3.50
CA GLY A 593 17.95 -12.30 -3.98
C GLY A 593 19.21 -12.39 -3.14
N PHE A 594 19.09 -12.32 -1.80
CA PHE A 594 20.22 -12.56 -0.90
C PHE A 594 20.78 -13.97 -1.05
N GLY A 595 19.92 -14.99 -1.17
CA GLY A 595 20.35 -16.37 -1.38
C GLY A 595 21.18 -16.54 -2.66
N VAL A 596 20.72 -15.98 -3.78
CA VAL A 596 21.45 -16.00 -5.06
C VAL A 596 22.80 -15.28 -4.96
N ASN A 597 22.91 -14.25 -4.11
CA ASN A 597 24.18 -13.60 -3.86
C ASN A 597 25.18 -14.50 -3.12
N MET A 598 24.73 -15.52 -2.39
CA MET A 598 25.61 -16.49 -1.72
C MET A 598 26.15 -17.57 -2.67
N ILE A 599 25.47 -17.85 -3.79
CA ILE A 599 25.92 -18.85 -4.78
C ILE A 599 27.31 -18.46 -5.30
N GLY A 600 28.30 -19.36 -5.14
CA GLY A 600 29.68 -19.18 -5.60
C GLY A 600 30.64 -18.50 -4.62
N ASN A 601 30.27 -18.34 -3.32
CA ASN A 601 31.15 -17.81 -2.28
C ASN A 601 32.18 -18.81 -1.70
N GLU A 602 32.15 -20.08 -2.11
CA GLU A 602 32.94 -21.17 -1.51
C GLU A 602 34.47 -20.97 -1.57
N LYS A 603 34.99 -20.01 -2.33
CA LYS A 603 36.44 -19.72 -2.42
C LYS A 603 36.99 -18.67 -1.45
N GLN A 604 36.17 -18.05 -0.59
CA GLN A 604 36.65 -17.01 0.34
C GLN A 604 36.78 -17.43 1.80
N GLU A 605 36.08 -18.47 2.26
CA GLU A 605 36.20 -18.93 3.65
C GLU A 605 37.43 -19.82 3.90
N GLU A 606 37.99 -20.47 2.87
CA GLU A 606 39.26 -21.22 2.98
C GLU A 606 40.51 -20.33 3.05
N LYS A 607 40.37 -19.00 2.90
CA LYS A 607 41.51 -18.06 3.03
C LYS A 607 41.54 -17.31 4.36
N ILE A 608 40.57 -17.55 5.24
CA ILE A 608 40.45 -16.89 6.55
C ILE A 608 40.41 -17.92 7.70
N LYS A 609 40.48 -19.22 7.39
CA LYS A 609 40.93 -20.25 8.32
C LYS A 609 42.36 -20.62 7.97
#